data_AF-A0AAN6MJD3-F1
#
_entry.id   AF-A0AAN6MJD3-F1
#
_cell.length_a   1.000
_cell.length_b   1.000
_cell.length_c   1.000
_cell.angle_alpha   90.00
_cell.angle_beta   90.00
_cell.angle_gamma   90.00
#
_symmetry.space_group_name_H-M   'P 1'
#
loop_
_entity.id
_entity.type
_entity.pdbx_description
1 polymer ?
#
loop_
_entity_poly.entity_id
_entity_poly.type
_entity_poly.pdbx_seq_one_letter_code
_entity_poly.pdbx_strand_id
1 'polypeptide(L)'
;KQFPNALDLLVGTYNVVCRRFGDSNILPFFHVTLVFVYDLSFLPDAMARVAPVFPWKLTALLLNTFIPTAAASAPHNVSQAQAQEQALARLLEPGPRLPGSEVGGSDKEREKGPPVRRKRPLPDDFAMRGFQWAERYHPPRWFDTDERIDDDDKYFEVPSMMEERRDRVIWLGARIAERENGRWLQFDRETKQFGWNPEYEVDLGLEQLPPTPGESVELGELPDAGTVA
;
A
#
# COMPACT_ATOMS: atom_id res chain seq x y z
N LYS A 1 -14.48 -3.23 -26.12
CA LYS A 1 -13.54 -2.12 -26.40
C LYS A 1 -13.22 -1.28 -25.16
N GLN A 2 -14.12 -1.11 -24.18
CA GLN A 2 -13.86 -0.25 -23.01
C GLN A 2 -12.88 -0.85 -21.99
N PHE A 3 -12.92 -2.17 -21.75
CA PHE A 3 -12.09 -2.80 -20.72
C PHE A 3 -10.57 -2.76 -21.00
N PRO A 4 -10.05 -3.13 -22.20
CA PRO A 4 -8.63 -3.03 -22.47
C PRO A 4 -8.08 -1.60 -22.29
N ASN A 5 -8.79 -0.59 -22.82
CA ASN A 5 -8.39 0.80 -22.66
C ASN A 5 -8.36 1.26 -21.18
N ALA A 6 -9.32 0.81 -20.37
CA ALA A 6 -9.34 1.11 -18.94
C ALA A 6 -8.17 0.44 -18.20
N LEU A 7 -7.82 -0.78 -18.61
CA LEU A 7 -6.69 -1.52 -18.06
C LEU A 7 -5.36 -0.88 -18.45
N ASP A 8 -5.22 -0.45 -19.72
CA ASP A 8 -4.05 0.28 -20.20
C ASP A 8 -3.87 1.60 -19.44
N LEU A 9 -4.98 2.32 -19.20
CA LEU A 9 -4.97 3.54 -18.39
C LEU A 9 -4.52 3.26 -16.96
N LEU A 10 -5.07 2.23 -16.31
CA LEU A 10 -4.68 1.83 -14.95
C LEU A 10 -3.18 1.49 -14.88
N VAL A 11 -2.70 0.63 -15.77
CA VAL A 11 -1.29 0.20 -15.80
C VAL A 11 -0.36 1.38 -16.11
N GLY A 12 -0.75 2.25 -17.05
CA GLY A 12 -0.01 3.47 -17.38
C GLY A 12 0.10 4.43 -16.20
N THR A 13 -1.02 4.74 -15.53
CA THR A 13 -1.04 5.59 -14.33
C THR A 13 -0.21 4.97 -13.21
N TYR A 14 -0.38 3.67 -12.96
CA TYR A 14 0.39 2.95 -11.94
C TYR A 14 1.89 3.04 -12.19
N ASN A 15 2.33 2.81 -13.43
CA ASN A 15 3.73 2.87 -13.79
C ASN A 15 4.33 4.27 -13.57
N VAL A 16 3.59 5.33 -13.91
CA VAL A 16 4.04 6.71 -13.66
C VAL A 16 4.16 7.01 -12.16
N VAL A 17 3.13 6.67 -11.37
CA VAL A 17 3.09 7.01 -9.94
C VAL A 17 4.11 6.17 -9.15
N CYS A 18 4.18 4.86 -9.40
CA CYS A 18 5.00 3.94 -8.61
C CYS A 18 6.51 4.00 -8.93
N ARG A 19 6.93 4.74 -9.97
CA ARG A 19 8.35 5.02 -10.24
C ARG A 19 8.96 6.06 -9.30
N ARG A 20 8.16 6.75 -8.47
CA ARG A 20 8.63 7.74 -7.49
C ARG A 20 9.16 7.04 -6.23
N PHE A 21 10.22 6.24 -6.38
CA PHE A 21 10.81 5.47 -5.27
C PHE A 21 11.23 6.39 -4.12
N GLY A 22 10.92 5.98 -2.89
CA GLY A 22 11.21 6.75 -1.68
C GLY A 22 10.28 7.93 -1.40
N ASP A 23 9.37 8.27 -2.33
CA ASP A 23 8.36 9.30 -2.08
C ASP A 23 7.17 8.72 -1.31
N SER A 24 6.99 9.16 -0.07
CA SER A 24 5.87 8.69 0.76
C SER A 24 4.51 9.26 0.30
N ASN A 25 4.48 10.30 -0.54
CA ASN A 25 3.25 10.89 -1.06
C ASN A 25 2.50 9.97 -2.04
N ILE A 26 3.11 8.87 -2.48
CA ILE A 26 2.43 7.88 -3.33
C ILE A 26 1.70 6.81 -2.51
N LEU A 27 1.94 6.72 -1.19
CA LEU A 27 1.30 5.76 -0.31
C LEU A 27 -0.23 5.77 -0.41
N PRO A 28 -0.94 6.92 -0.56
CA PRO A 28 -2.39 6.93 -0.70
C PRO A 28 -2.86 6.19 -1.95
N PHE A 29 -2.27 6.54 -3.10
CA PHE A 29 -2.56 5.88 -4.37
C PHE A 29 -2.24 4.38 -4.31
N PHE A 30 -1.09 4.04 -3.73
CA PHE A 30 -0.63 2.66 -3.63
C PHE A 30 -1.52 1.84 -2.69
N HIS A 31 -1.96 2.42 -1.58
CA HIS A 31 -2.91 1.83 -0.65
C HIS A 31 -4.23 1.50 -1.34
N VAL A 32 -4.86 2.49 -1.98
CA VAL A 32 -6.12 2.30 -2.72
C VAL A 32 -5.99 1.23 -3.79
N THR A 33 -4.90 1.26 -4.56
CA THR A 33 -4.66 0.29 -5.64
C THR A 33 -4.47 -1.13 -5.10
N LEU A 34 -3.69 -1.30 -4.03
CA LEU A 34 -3.49 -2.61 -3.43
C LEU A 34 -4.74 -3.15 -2.75
N VAL A 35 -5.62 -2.30 -2.20
CA VAL A 35 -6.94 -2.74 -1.72
C VAL A 35 -7.77 -3.32 -2.86
N PHE A 36 -7.81 -2.62 -4.00
CA PHE A 36 -8.51 -3.09 -5.19
C PHE A 36 -7.94 -4.41 -5.72
N VAL A 37 -6.61 -4.50 -5.89
CA VAL A 37 -5.93 -5.73 -6.35
C VAL A 37 -6.11 -6.87 -5.35
N TYR A 38 -6.11 -6.57 -4.06
CA TYR A 38 -6.38 -7.57 -3.02
C TYR A 38 -7.79 -8.14 -3.15
N ASP A 39 -8.83 -7.34 -3.40
CA ASP A 39 -10.16 -7.88 -3.63
C ASP A 39 -10.25 -8.67 -4.95
N LEU A 40 -9.62 -8.18 -6.03
CA LEU A 40 -9.53 -8.94 -7.28
C LEU A 40 -8.90 -10.31 -7.08
N SER A 41 -7.94 -10.47 -6.16
CA SER A 41 -7.33 -11.76 -5.84
C SER A 41 -8.31 -12.85 -5.37
N PHE A 42 -9.55 -12.48 -5.02
CA PHE A 42 -10.65 -13.40 -4.70
C PHE A 42 -11.57 -13.73 -5.89
N LEU A 43 -11.32 -13.12 -7.04
CA LEU A 43 -12.09 -13.23 -8.27
C LEU A 43 -11.18 -13.79 -9.39
N PRO A 44 -11.03 -15.11 -9.51
CA PRO A 44 -10.09 -15.73 -10.45
C PRO A 44 -10.25 -15.24 -11.90
N ASP A 45 -11.50 -15.08 -12.37
CA ASP A 45 -11.80 -14.63 -13.72
C ASP A 45 -11.35 -13.17 -13.98
N ALA A 46 -11.38 -12.33 -12.95
CA ALA A 46 -10.91 -10.96 -13.03
C ALA A 46 -9.38 -10.91 -12.99
N MET A 47 -8.75 -11.68 -12.09
CA MET A 47 -7.29 -11.77 -12.00
C MET A 47 -6.66 -12.37 -13.24
N ALA A 48 -7.31 -13.32 -13.90
CA ALA A 48 -6.85 -13.86 -15.18
C ALA A 48 -6.68 -12.78 -16.27
N ARG A 49 -7.38 -11.64 -16.14
CA ARG A 49 -7.27 -10.50 -17.07
C ARG A 49 -6.28 -9.44 -16.60
N VAL A 50 -6.21 -9.21 -15.29
CA VAL A 50 -5.39 -8.14 -14.71
C VAL A 50 -3.96 -8.59 -14.46
N ALA A 51 -3.76 -9.78 -13.90
CA ALA A 51 -2.44 -10.25 -13.50
C ALA A 51 -1.39 -10.27 -14.63
N PRO A 52 -1.71 -10.67 -15.89
CA PRO A 52 -0.72 -10.70 -16.97
C PRO A 52 -0.15 -9.34 -17.36
N VAL A 53 -0.84 -8.24 -17.06
CA VAL A 53 -0.41 -6.87 -17.42
C VAL A 53 -0.09 -6.01 -16.20
N PHE A 54 -0.44 -6.48 -15.00
CA PHE A 54 -0.19 -5.74 -13.78
C PHE A 54 1.32 -5.76 -13.45
N PRO A 55 1.91 -4.61 -13.07
CA PRO A 55 3.35 -4.48 -12.88
C PRO A 55 3.84 -5.05 -11.53
N TRP A 56 3.80 -6.38 -11.38
CA TRP A 56 4.19 -7.08 -10.15
C TRP A 56 5.63 -6.81 -9.72
N LYS A 57 6.57 -6.75 -10.68
CA LYS A 57 7.97 -6.39 -10.42
C LYS A 57 8.09 -5.02 -9.76
N LEU A 58 7.48 -3.99 -10.35
CA LEU A 58 7.48 -2.63 -9.79
C LEU A 58 6.80 -2.60 -8.42
N THR A 59 5.73 -3.36 -8.25
CA THR A 59 5.00 -3.51 -6.98
C THR A 59 5.89 -4.08 -5.88
N ALA A 60 6.60 -5.18 -6.16
CA ALA A 60 7.52 -5.81 -5.22
C ALA A 60 8.68 -4.88 -4.86
N LEU A 61 9.31 -4.24 -5.86
CA LEU A 61 10.38 -3.27 -5.66
C LEU A 61 9.91 -2.11 -4.79
N LEU A 62 8.73 -1.56 -5.04
CA LEU A 62 8.22 -0.43 -4.29
C LEU A 62 7.85 -0.83 -2.85
N LEU A 63 7.21 -1.98 -2.65
CA LEU A 63 6.93 -2.52 -1.32
C LEU A 63 8.20 -2.67 -0.48
N ASN A 64 9.29 -3.15 -1.08
CA ASN A 64 10.59 -3.28 -0.41
C ASN A 64 11.17 -1.93 0.05
N THR A 65 10.86 -0.82 -0.64
CA THR A 65 11.28 0.52 -0.17
C THR A 65 10.53 1.00 1.07
N PHE A 66 9.35 0.43 1.34
CA PHE A 66 8.55 0.75 2.50
C PHE A 66 8.88 -0.12 3.70
N ILE A 67 9.54 -1.26 3.50
CA ILE A 67 9.99 -2.10 4.60
C ILE A 67 11.11 -1.37 5.36
N PRO A 68 10.94 -1.17 6.67
CA PRO A 68 12.03 -0.70 7.50
C PRO A 68 13.30 -1.52 7.36
N THR A 69 14.41 -0.89 6.97
CA THR A 69 15.72 -1.55 6.95
C THR A 69 16.47 -1.24 8.24
N ALA A 70 17.07 -2.28 8.85
CA ALA A 70 17.93 -2.14 10.01
C ALA A 70 19.17 -1.24 9.76
N ALA A 71 19.54 -1.03 8.49
CA ALA A 71 20.62 -0.13 8.10
C ALA A 71 20.27 1.37 8.24
N ALA A 72 18.98 1.74 8.21
CA ALA A 72 18.53 3.12 8.38
C ALA A 72 18.49 3.55 9.86
N SER A 73 18.33 2.60 10.78
CA SER A 73 18.59 2.81 12.21
C SER A 73 20.10 2.84 12.43
N ALA A 74 20.66 4.00 12.74
CA ALA A 74 22.09 4.17 13.02
C ALA A 74 22.61 3.07 13.98
N PRO A 75 23.86 2.60 13.82
CA PRO A 75 24.44 1.45 14.56
C PRO A 75 24.55 1.64 16.08
N HIS A 76 24.01 2.72 16.65
CA HIS A 76 24.03 3.02 18.08
C HIS A 76 22.71 2.73 18.80
N ASN A 77 21.67 2.23 18.13
CA ASN A 77 20.39 1.94 18.79
C ASN A 77 19.81 0.55 18.46
N VAL A 78 20.48 -0.49 18.97
CA VAL A 78 20.05 -1.90 18.86
C VAL A 78 18.60 -2.11 19.32
N SER A 79 18.16 -1.37 20.35
CA SER A 79 16.80 -1.45 20.88
C SER A 79 15.74 -1.01 19.88
N GLN A 80 16.00 0.07 19.11
CA GLN A 80 15.07 0.53 18.06
C GLN A 80 14.97 -0.45 16.90
N ALA A 81 16.11 -0.99 16.43
CA ALA A 81 16.11 -1.97 15.35
C ALA A 81 15.33 -3.24 15.74
N GLN A 82 15.53 -3.74 16.97
CA GLN A 82 14.77 -4.87 17.52
C GLN A 82 13.28 -4.57 17.64
N ALA A 83 12.90 -3.38 18.11
CA ALA A 83 11.50 -2.98 18.21
C ALA A 83 10.82 -2.91 16.83
N GLN A 84 11.54 -2.42 15.82
CA GLN A 84 11.04 -2.30 14.46
C GLN A 84 10.88 -3.66 13.77
N GLU A 85 11.82 -4.57 13.98
CA GLU A 85 11.71 -5.96 13.53
C GLU A 85 10.53 -6.69 14.19
N GLN A 86 10.33 -6.51 15.49
CA GLN A 86 9.18 -7.06 16.20
C GLN A 86 7.85 -6.48 15.71
N ALA A 87 7.80 -5.18 15.42
CA ALA A 87 6.62 -4.53 14.85
C ALA A 87 6.29 -5.07 13.46
N LEU A 88 7.30 -5.24 12.61
CA LEU A 88 7.14 -5.86 11.28
C LEU A 88 6.68 -7.31 11.39
N ALA A 89 7.22 -8.09 12.35
CA ALA A 89 6.78 -9.45 12.58
C ALA A 89 5.29 -9.53 12.97
N ARG A 90 4.84 -8.64 13.89
CA ARG A 90 3.44 -8.52 14.28
C ARG A 90 2.53 -8.12 13.12
N LEU A 91 3.00 -7.18 12.29
CA LEU A 91 2.30 -6.73 11.10
C LEU A 91 2.06 -7.89 10.11
N LEU A 92 3.04 -8.79 9.99
CA LEU A 92 3.02 -9.89 9.03
C LEU A 92 2.49 -11.21 9.61
N GLU A 93 1.97 -11.20 10.84
CA GLU A 93 1.35 -12.39 11.43
C GLU A 93 0.20 -12.87 10.54
N PRO A 94 0.07 -14.19 10.30
CA PRO A 94 -1.02 -14.72 9.49
C PRO A 94 -2.39 -14.32 10.05
N GLY A 95 -3.28 -13.85 9.19
CA GLY A 95 -4.67 -13.59 9.54
C GLY A 95 -5.26 -12.34 8.89
N PRO A 96 -6.59 -12.17 9.00
CA PRO A 96 -7.33 -11.10 8.34
C PRO A 96 -7.31 -9.77 9.10
N ARG A 97 -6.57 -9.66 10.21
CA ARG A 97 -6.61 -8.46 11.04
C ARG A 97 -5.93 -7.30 10.34
N LEU A 98 -6.72 -6.27 10.03
CA LEU A 98 -6.21 -5.03 9.48
C LEU A 98 -5.33 -4.31 10.52
N PRO A 99 -4.13 -3.82 10.15
CA PRO A 99 -3.31 -3.02 11.04
C PRO A 99 -4.06 -1.77 11.52
N GLY A 100 -4.00 -1.49 12.83
CA GLY A 100 -4.74 -0.38 13.44
C GLY A 100 -6.19 -0.72 13.84
N SER A 101 -6.71 -1.90 13.46
CA SER A 101 -8.06 -2.36 13.81
C SER A 101 -8.14 -3.08 15.16
N GLU A 102 -7.28 -2.73 16.12
CA GLU A 102 -7.34 -3.36 17.45
C GLU A 102 -8.76 -3.28 18.01
N VAL A 103 -9.35 -4.47 18.18
CA VAL A 103 -10.64 -4.63 18.84
C VAL A 103 -10.37 -4.29 20.30
N GLY A 104 -10.58 -3.03 20.67
CA GLY A 104 -10.92 -2.71 22.06
C GLY A 104 -11.99 -3.73 22.47
N GLY A 105 -11.70 -4.46 23.53
CA GLY A 105 -12.32 -5.73 23.91
C GLY A 105 -13.84 -5.73 23.87
N SER A 106 -14.43 -6.90 24.09
CA SER A 106 -15.89 -7.06 24.21
C SER A 106 -16.49 -5.91 25.04
N ASP A 107 -17.74 -5.49 24.78
CA ASP A 107 -18.36 -4.38 25.51
C ASP A 107 -18.31 -4.55 27.05
N LYS A 108 -18.08 -5.79 27.53
CA LYS A 108 -17.85 -6.16 28.93
C LYS A 108 -16.44 -5.87 29.48
N GLU A 109 -15.42 -5.78 28.64
CA GLU A 109 -14.02 -5.45 29.02
C GLU A 109 -13.73 -3.94 28.94
N ARG A 110 -14.57 -3.17 28.20
CA ARG A 110 -14.51 -1.70 28.14
C ARG A 110 -14.65 -1.02 29.52
N GLU A 111 -15.27 -1.68 30.50
CA GLU A 111 -15.48 -1.12 31.84
C GLU A 111 -14.26 -1.15 32.76
N LYS A 112 -13.19 -1.91 32.45
CA LYS A 112 -12.11 -2.17 33.42
C LYS A 112 -10.73 -1.61 33.05
N GLY A 113 -10.57 -0.96 31.91
CA GLY A 113 -9.29 -0.38 31.47
C GLY A 113 -9.44 1.03 30.90
N PRO A 114 -8.34 1.80 30.78
CA PRO A 114 -8.38 3.06 30.04
C PRO A 114 -8.86 2.79 28.59
N PRO A 115 -9.71 3.65 28.01
CA PRO A 115 -10.24 3.43 26.68
C PRO A 115 -9.10 3.34 25.66
N VAL A 116 -8.92 2.18 25.04
CA VAL A 116 -8.06 2.04 23.87
C VAL A 116 -8.74 2.81 22.74
N ARG A 117 -8.24 4.01 22.43
CA ARG A 117 -8.76 4.80 21.32
C ARG A 117 -8.50 4.05 20.03
N ARG A 118 -9.57 3.66 19.33
CA ARG A 118 -9.47 3.10 17.98
C ARG A 118 -8.83 4.17 17.09
N LYS A 119 -7.90 3.76 16.23
CA LYS A 119 -7.39 4.66 15.20
C LYS A 119 -8.55 5.02 14.26
N ARG A 120 -8.72 6.31 13.98
CA ARG A 120 -9.70 6.77 12.98
C ARG A 120 -9.31 6.26 11.58
N PRO A 121 -10.28 5.98 10.70
CA PRO A 121 -9.99 5.65 9.30
C PRO A 121 -9.11 6.71 8.61
N LEU A 122 -8.30 6.25 7.65
CA LEU A 122 -7.50 7.13 6.79
C LEU A 122 -8.40 7.90 5.82
N PRO A 123 -7.96 9.06 5.28
CA PRO A 123 -8.69 9.75 4.23
C PRO A 123 -9.06 8.83 3.04
N ASP A 124 -8.15 7.94 2.64
CA ASP A 124 -8.43 6.97 1.57
C ASP A 124 -9.50 5.94 1.96
N ASP A 125 -9.57 5.55 3.24
CA ASP A 125 -10.63 4.62 3.68
C ASP A 125 -12.00 5.27 3.49
N PHE A 126 -12.12 6.56 3.85
CA PHE A 126 -13.33 7.32 3.60
C PHE A 126 -13.61 7.47 2.11
N ALA A 127 -12.59 7.72 1.29
CA ALA A 127 -12.73 7.80 -0.16
C ALA A 127 -13.17 6.47 -0.80
N MET A 128 -12.74 5.34 -0.25
CA MET A 128 -13.09 4.00 -0.73
C MET A 128 -14.40 3.46 -0.14
N ARG A 129 -14.99 4.15 0.85
CA ARG A 129 -16.19 3.67 1.54
C ARG A 129 -17.36 3.52 0.55
N GLY A 130 -17.99 2.35 0.57
CA GLY A 130 -19.16 2.05 -0.26
C GLY A 130 -18.83 1.48 -1.64
N PHE A 131 -17.55 1.41 -2.03
CA PHE A 131 -17.16 0.60 -3.17
C PHE A 131 -17.20 -0.89 -2.80
N GLN A 132 -17.83 -1.71 -3.65
CA GLN A 132 -17.97 -3.15 -3.43
C GLN A 132 -16.61 -3.85 -3.21
N TRP A 133 -15.58 -3.42 -3.92
CA TRP A 133 -14.23 -3.99 -3.81
C TRP A 133 -13.50 -3.61 -2.51
N ALA A 134 -13.98 -2.63 -1.75
CA ALA A 134 -13.41 -2.25 -0.46
C ALA A 134 -14.06 -2.95 0.73
N GLU A 135 -15.24 -3.55 0.55
CA GLU A 135 -16.02 -4.16 1.64
C GLU A 135 -15.29 -5.31 2.35
N ARG A 136 -14.47 -6.07 1.61
CA ARG A 136 -13.64 -7.15 2.17
C ARG A 136 -12.47 -6.63 3.00
N TYR A 137 -11.99 -5.44 2.67
CA TYR A 137 -10.80 -4.86 3.27
C TYR A 137 -11.10 -4.19 4.61
N HIS A 138 -12.21 -3.45 4.70
CA HIS A 138 -12.59 -2.76 5.94
C HIS A 138 -13.25 -3.72 6.95
N PRO A 139 -12.76 -3.77 8.21
CA PRO A 139 -13.41 -4.54 9.27
C PRO A 139 -14.86 -4.10 9.53
N PRO A 140 -15.70 -4.96 10.13
CA PRO A 140 -17.01 -4.54 10.59
C PRO A 140 -16.91 -3.36 11.55
N ARG A 141 -17.78 -2.36 11.37
CA ARG A 141 -17.81 -1.12 12.19
C ARG A 141 -16.55 -0.27 12.09
N TRP A 142 -15.76 -0.42 11.02
CA TRP A 142 -14.55 0.37 10.79
C TRP A 142 -14.82 1.89 10.79
N PHE A 143 -15.96 2.30 10.24
CA PHE A 143 -16.38 3.70 10.15
C PHE A 143 -17.30 4.14 11.30
N ASP A 144 -17.52 3.27 12.31
CA ASP A 144 -18.30 3.62 13.50
C ASP A 144 -17.33 4.23 14.53
N THR A 145 -17.09 5.53 14.41
CA THR A 145 -16.23 6.27 15.34
C THR A 145 -17.07 6.86 16.48
N ASP A 146 -16.54 6.79 17.71
CA ASP A 146 -17.19 7.36 18.90
C ASP A 146 -17.23 8.91 18.84
N GLU A 147 -16.37 9.53 18.02
CA GLU A 147 -16.33 10.96 17.73
C GLU A 147 -17.07 11.27 16.42
N ARG A 148 -17.84 12.37 16.41
CA ARG A 148 -18.44 12.90 15.18
C ARG A 148 -17.32 13.52 14.34
N ILE A 149 -16.87 12.78 13.33
CA ILE A 149 -15.92 13.25 12.32
C ILE A 149 -16.73 14.02 11.26
N ASP A 150 -16.50 15.32 11.15
CA ASP A 150 -17.10 16.11 10.07
C ASP A 150 -16.39 15.88 8.72
N ASP A 151 -16.83 16.54 7.65
CA ASP A 151 -16.25 16.31 6.33
C ASP A 151 -14.81 16.82 6.21
N ASP A 152 -14.46 17.91 6.91
CA ASP A 152 -13.10 18.47 6.90
C ASP A 152 -12.15 17.55 7.67
N ASP A 153 -12.60 17.02 8.81
CA ASP A 153 -11.84 16.09 9.63
C ASP A 153 -11.49 14.82 8.86
N LYS A 154 -12.35 14.31 7.98
CA LYS A 154 -12.08 13.09 7.18
C LYS A 154 -10.82 13.19 6.35
N TYR A 155 -10.54 14.38 5.82
CA TYR A 155 -9.40 14.63 4.92
C TYR A 155 -8.22 15.30 5.62
N PHE A 156 -8.36 15.65 6.90
CA PHE A 156 -7.25 16.16 7.70
C PHE A 156 -6.19 15.08 7.94
N GLU A 157 -4.98 15.27 7.42
CA GLU A 157 -3.86 14.34 7.58
C GLU A 157 -2.93 14.72 8.75
N VAL A 158 -2.51 13.71 9.51
CA VAL A 158 -1.48 13.84 10.56
C VAL A 158 -0.28 12.92 10.26
N PRO A 159 0.93 13.22 10.76
CA PRO A 159 2.13 12.44 10.45
C PRO A 159 2.00 10.93 10.74
N SER A 160 1.27 10.54 11.80
CA SER A 160 1.06 9.13 12.14
C SER A 160 0.23 8.36 11.10
N MET A 161 -0.57 9.05 10.28
CA MET A 161 -1.31 8.42 9.18
C MET A 161 -0.39 7.93 8.08
N MET A 162 0.75 8.59 7.87
CA MET A 162 1.74 8.14 6.89
C MET A 162 2.37 6.80 7.31
N GLU A 163 2.70 6.65 8.59
CA GLU A 163 3.19 5.39 9.15
C GLU A 163 2.13 4.29 9.07
N GLU A 164 0.88 4.61 9.41
CA GLU A 164 -0.22 3.66 9.31
C GLU A 164 -0.51 3.21 7.86
N ARG A 165 -0.42 4.12 6.90
CA ARG A 165 -0.60 3.82 5.48
C ARG A 165 0.54 2.92 4.98
N ARG A 166 1.77 3.17 5.43
CA ARG A 166 2.95 2.31 5.17
C ARG A 166 2.72 0.89 5.69
N ASP A 167 2.30 0.74 6.94
CA ASP A 167 2.03 -0.56 7.54
C ASP A 167 0.94 -1.31 6.76
N ARG A 168 -0.14 -0.61 6.37
CA ARG A 168 -1.24 -1.21 5.60
C ARG A 168 -0.83 -1.63 4.19
N VAL A 169 0.01 -0.88 3.49
CA VAL A 169 0.48 -1.30 2.15
C VAL A 169 1.39 -2.53 2.23
N ILE A 170 2.27 -2.61 3.23
CA ILE A 170 3.10 -3.79 3.48
C ILE A 170 2.21 -5.00 3.81
N TRP A 171 1.23 -4.80 4.70
CA TRP A 171 0.26 -5.83 5.05
C TRP A 171 -0.54 -6.33 3.85
N LEU A 172 -1.04 -5.41 3.00
CA LEU A 172 -1.77 -5.76 1.78
C LEU A 172 -0.89 -6.55 0.81
N GLY A 173 0.37 -6.12 0.60
CA GLY A 173 1.33 -6.85 -0.21
C GLY A 173 1.51 -8.28 0.31
N ALA A 174 1.67 -8.45 1.62
CA ALA A 174 1.80 -9.79 2.22
C ALA A 174 0.54 -10.64 2.05
N ARG A 175 -0.66 -10.05 2.20
CA ARG A 175 -1.93 -10.76 1.98
C ARG A 175 -2.10 -11.17 0.53
N ILE A 176 -1.71 -10.33 -0.43
CA ILE A 176 -1.72 -10.67 -1.86
C ILE A 176 -0.71 -11.79 -2.15
N ALA A 177 0.47 -11.77 -1.53
CA ALA A 177 1.48 -12.81 -1.72
C ALA A 177 1.07 -14.19 -1.17
N GLU A 178 0.16 -14.24 -0.18
CA GLU A 178 -0.42 -15.49 0.30
C GLU A 178 -1.49 -16.07 -0.65
N ARG A 179 -1.99 -15.27 -1.60
CA ARG A 179 -3.03 -15.69 -2.55
C ARG A 179 -2.44 -16.64 -3.58
N GLU A 180 -3.21 -17.68 -3.89
CA GLU A 180 -2.87 -18.68 -4.92
C GLU A 180 -1.43 -19.19 -4.79
N ASN A 181 -0.93 -19.29 -3.55
CA ASN A 181 0.42 -19.76 -3.22
C ASN A 181 1.55 -18.92 -3.87
N GLY A 182 1.40 -17.59 -3.87
CA GLY A 182 2.42 -16.66 -4.39
C GLY A 182 2.48 -16.63 -5.91
N ARG A 183 1.34 -16.84 -6.58
CA ARG A 183 1.25 -16.92 -8.05
C ARG A 183 1.77 -15.67 -8.75
N TRP A 184 1.54 -14.49 -8.17
CA TRP A 184 1.85 -13.20 -8.81
C TRP A 184 2.89 -12.39 -8.03
N LEU A 185 2.58 -12.13 -6.76
CA LEU A 185 3.46 -11.50 -5.80
C LEU A 185 3.93 -12.55 -4.79
N GLN A 186 5.17 -12.44 -4.35
CA GLN A 186 5.79 -13.36 -3.42
C GLN A 186 6.33 -12.58 -2.23
N PHE A 187 6.37 -13.20 -1.05
CA PHE A 187 6.97 -12.62 0.14
C PHE A 187 7.82 -13.67 0.84
N ASP A 188 9.12 -13.41 0.89
CA ASP A 188 10.09 -14.25 1.60
C ASP A 188 10.08 -13.87 3.09
N ARG A 189 9.66 -14.84 3.92
CA ARG A 189 9.57 -14.65 5.37
C ARG A 189 10.93 -14.66 6.07
N GLU A 190 11.97 -15.20 5.45
CA GLU A 190 13.33 -15.22 6.00
C GLU A 190 14.02 -13.87 5.74
N THR A 191 14.07 -13.45 4.48
CA THR A 191 14.71 -12.19 4.09
C THR A 191 13.85 -10.95 4.32
N LYS A 192 12.55 -11.14 4.61
CA LYS A 192 11.55 -10.07 4.73
C LYS A 192 11.47 -9.20 3.46
N GLN A 193 11.55 -9.83 2.29
CA GLN A 193 11.50 -9.13 1.01
C GLN A 193 10.37 -9.65 0.14
N PHE A 194 9.77 -8.73 -0.61
CA PHE A 194 8.84 -9.03 -1.68
C PHE A 194 9.60 -9.41 -2.96
N GLY A 195 9.07 -10.43 -3.63
CA GLY A 195 9.44 -10.85 -4.98
C GLY A 195 8.20 -10.88 -5.88
N TRP A 196 8.41 -11.23 -7.15
CA TRP A 196 7.34 -11.45 -8.11
C TRP A 196 7.57 -12.76 -8.85
N ASN A 197 6.53 -13.32 -9.45
CA ASN A 197 6.67 -14.45 -10.36
C ASN A 197 7.11 -13.93 -11.76
N PRO A 198 8.28 -14.35 -12.30
CA PRO A 198 8.74 -13.93 -13.62
C PRO A 198 7.80 -14.26 -14.78
N GLU A 199 6.89 -15.23 -14.61
CA GLU A 199 5.85 -15.54 -15.60
C GLU A 199 4.92 -14.34 -15.86
N TYR A 200 4.76 -13.46 -14.87
CA TYR A 200 3.95 -12.24 -14.95
C TYR A 200 4.82 -10.98 -15.08
N GLU A 201 6.08 -11.14 -15.48
CA GLU A 201 6.94 -9.99 -15.73
C GLU A 201 6.48 -9.25 -16.98
N VAL A 202 6.24 -7.96 -16.81
CA VAL A 202 5.87 -7.04 -17.88
C VAL A 202 7.05 -6.11 -18.15
N ASP A 203 7.30 -5.83 -19.43
CA ASP A 203 8.30 -4.85 -19.81
C ASP A 203 7.79 -3.45 -19.45
N LEU A 204 8.41 -2.88 -18.42
CA LEU A 204 8.11 -1.55 -17.92
C LEU A 204 9.18 -0.54 -18.34
N GLY A 205 10.16 -0.90 -19.17
CA GLY A 205 11.26 -0.01 -19.54
C GLY A 205 12.04 0.54 -18.34
N LEU A 206 12.11 -0.22 -17.22
CA LEU A 206 12.79 0.22 -15.99
C LEU A 206 14.31 0.33 -16.16
N GLU A 207 14.86 -0.20 -17.25
CA GLU A 207 16.30 -0.11 -17.59
C GLU A 207 16.77 1.33 -17.87
N GLN A 208 15.84 2.28 -18.05
CA GLN A 208 16.16 3.70 -18.26
C GLN A 208 16.17 4.52 -16.96
N LEU A 209 15.91 3.92 -15.81
CA LEU A 209 15.98 4.63 -14.52
C LEU A 209 17.44 4.74 -14.06
N PRO A 210 17.92 5.94 -13.67
CA PRO A 210 19.25 6.07 -13.12
C PRO A 210 19.37 5.26 -11.81
N PRO A 211 20.54 4.66 -11.54
CA PRO A 211 20.72 3.67 -10.47
C PRO A 211 20.66 4.24 -9.04
N THR A 212 20.30 5.51 -8.83
CA THR A 212 20.39 6.17 -7.53
C THR A 212 19.22 7.13 -7.30
N PRO A 213 18.53 7.09 -6.15
CA PRO A 213 17.58 8.13 -5.77
C PRO A 213 18.38 9.34 -5.28
N GLY A 214 18.46 10.40 -6.08
CA GLY A 214 19.21 11.59 -5.65
C GLY A 214 19.19 12.81 -6.57
N GLU A 215 19.00 12.66 -7.89
CA GLU A 215 19.01 13.83 -8.78
C GLU A 215 17.63 14.11 -9.34
N SER A 216 17.08 15.26 -8.92
CA SER A 216 15.97 15.92 -9.58
C SER A 216 16.32 16.07 -11.06
N VAL A 217 15.56 15.43 -11.95
CA VAL A 217 15.70 15.67 -13.37
C VAL A 217 15.20 17.09 -13.64
N GLU A 218 16.13 18.00 -13.95
CA GLU A 218 15.82 19.35 -14.39
C GLU A 218 15.16 19.25 -15.76
N LEU A 219 13.81 19.23 -15.78
CA LEU A 219 13.07 19.37 -17.03
C LEU A 219 13.30 20.79 -17.55
N GLY A 220 14.07 20.89 -18.63
CA GLY A 220 14.33 22.14 -19.33
C GLY A 220 13.02 22.88 -19.68
N GLU A 221 13.12 24.21 -19.74
CA GLU A 221 11.99 25.10 -19.93
C GLU A 221 11.11 24.68 -21.12
N LEU A 222 9.80 24.59 -20.86
CA LEU A 222 8.79 24.32 -21.88
C LEU A 222 8.81 25.46 -22.90
N PRO A 223 8.78 25.16 -24.22
CA PRO A 223 8.73 26.20 -25.24
C PRO A 223 7.43 26.98 -25.15
N ASP A 224 7.56 28.30 -25.27
CA ASP A 224 6.49 29.28 -25.07
C ASP A 224 5.34 29.05 -26.06
N ALA A 225 4.11 29.02 -25.55
CA ALA A 225 2.90 28.60 -26.27
C ALA A 225 2.42 29.59 -27.35
N GLY A 226 3.28 30.52 -27.77
CA GLY A 226 2.99 31.59 -28.73
C GLY A 226 3.61 31.44 -30.12
N THR A 227 4.35 30.37 -30.42
CA THR A 227 5.13 30.28 -31.67
C THR A 227 4.69 29.16 -32.60
N VAL A 228 3.42 29.16 -32.97
CA VAL A 228 2.97 28.48 -34.21
C VAL A 228 2.18 29.49 -35.02
N ALA A 229 2.88 30.05 -36.02
CA ALA A 229 2.32 30.94 -37.04
C ALA A 229 1.49 30.17 -38.07
#